data_AF-A0A2T3G9D3-F1
#
_entry.id   AF-A0A2T3G9D3-F1
#
_cell.length_a   1.000
_cell.length_b   1.000
_cell.length_c   1.000
_cell.angle_alpha   90.00
_cell.angle_beta   90.00
_cell.angle_gamma   90.00
#
_symmetry.space_group_name_H-M   'P 1'
#
loop_
_entity.id
_entity.type
_entity.pdbx_description
1 polymer ?
#
loop_
_entity_poly.entity_id
_entity_poly.type
_entity_poly.pdbx_seq_one_letter_code
_entity_poly.pdbx_strand_id
1 'polypeptide(L)'
;MRETNSYQAILDGVNGSNDLPVLGNYDFFEVGNCAQALSMFAPEEWGDIVAVLREFTLTGDLLCATGGNDGQVPETINGLFASRGWAEKQLDIETTVYAYDRGDLDGMKKKAKTQLKHEKLLDTVDIDDVVQSGLELEKVGNPLGEDIAAFTQTSIMDRSYQPGYYVDNCKGRVLVDVEWNPKDGNADRDLAAYRAWYEAGAIDGAVMITKEIDSCRFLLKTLQDDFYAEHPELRGKKRFANYGTTTTVSLTTARKRLQRGGAGPCPVLIVAIGEKTWDQSKCTGTTLKDKKSSIEENDAES
;
A
#
# COMPACT_ATOMS: atom_id res chain seq x y z
N MET A 1 -2.02 -25.97 5.09
CA MET A 1 -1.75 -24.71 4.37
C MET A 1 -1.03 -23.82 5.36
N ARG A 2 0.24 -23.46 5.09
CA ARG A 2 1.26 -23.13 6.10
C ARG A 2 1.10 -21.70 6.65
N GLU A 3 0.62 -21.55 7.87
CA GLU A 3 0.76 -20.31 8.67
C GLU A 3 2.19 -20.14 9.22
N THR A 4 3.01 -21.20 9.22
CA THR A 4 4.35 -21.23 9.81
C THR A 4 5.47 -20.68 8.92
N ASN A 5 5.26 -20.52 7.61
CA ASN A 5 6.32 -20.07 6.70
C ASN A 5 6.60 -18.56 6.81
N SER A 6 5.56 -17.74 7.04
CA SER A 6 5.69 -16.28 7.04
C SER A 6 6.49 -15.78 8.23
N TYR A 7 6.19 -16.30 9.43
CA TYR A 7 6.94 -15.95 10.63
C TYR A 7 8.42 -16.31 10.45
N GLN A 8 8.73 -17.54 10.05
CA GLN A 8 10.12 -17.97 9.86
C GLN A 8 10.85 -17.16 8.78
N ALA A 9 10.20 -16.82 7.66
CA ALA A 9 10.78 -15.98 6.63
C ALA A 9 11.07 -14.55 7.12
N ILE A 10 10.18 -13.97 7.94
CA ILE A 10 10.43 -12.69 8.63
C ILE A 10 11.63 -12.85 9.57
N LEU A 11 11.70 -13.92 10.38
CA LEU A 11 12.84 -14.15 11.28
C LEU A 11 14.18 -14.36 10.53
N ASP A 12 14.16 -15.06 9.40
CA ASP A 12 15.35 -15.37 8.59
C ASP A 12 15.88 -14.13 7.85
N GLY A 13 15.01 -13.16 7.55
CA GLY A 13 15.37 -11.88 6.92
C GLY A 13 15.90 -10.82 7.89
N VAL A 14 16.08 -11.17 9.17
CA VAL A 14 16.46 -10.22 10.22
C VAL A 14 17.83 -10.56 10.81
N ASN A 15 18.77 -9.61 10.72
CA ASN A 15 20.14 -9.77 11.21
C ASN A 15 20.22 -9.59 12.74
N GLY A 16 19.75 -10.58 13.51
CA GLY A 16 20.05 -10.66 14.95
C GLY A 16 18.97 -11.28 15.85
N SER A 17 19.40 -11.84 16.98
CA SER A 17 18.54 -12.50 17.99
C SER A 17 17.58 -11.56 18.74
N ASN A 18 17.81 -10.25 18.70
CA ASN A 18 17.03 -9.25 19.45
C ASN A 18 15.70 -8.87 18.79
N ASP A 19 15.47 -9.31 17.55
CA ASP A 19 14.31 -8.89 16.75
C ASP A 19 13.19 -9.95 16.75
N LEU A 20 13.56 -11.20 17.07
CA LEU A 20 12.65 -12.33 17.22
C LEU A 20 11.53 -12.12 18.28
N PRO A 21 11.78 -11.47 19.45
CA PRO A 21 10.73 -11.24 20.45
C PRO A 21 9.68 -10.21 20.03
N VAL A 22 10.07 -9.22 19.22
CA VAL A 22 9.23 -8.10 18.80
C VAL A 22 8.21 -8.55 17.76
N LEU A 23 8.66 -9.35 16.79
CA LEU A 23 7.78 -9.91 15.76
C LEU A 23 6.81 -10.93 16.34
N GLY A 24 7.17 -11.62 17.42
CA GLY A 24 6.27 -12.52 18.15
C GLY A 24 5.02 -11.83 18.73
N ASN A 25 5.03 -10.49 18.81
CA ASN A 25 3.90 -9.70 19.29
C ASN A 25 2.85 -9.41 18.22
N TYR A 26 3.09 -9.76 16.96
CA TYR A 26 2.18 -9.52 15.86
C TYR A 26 1.66 -10.84 15.28
N ASP A 27 0.46 -10.79 14.70
CA ASP A 27 -0.05 -11.89 13.88
C ASP A 27 0.12 -11.55 12.40
N PHE A 28 0.53 -12.53 11.59
CA PHE A 28 0.89 -12.30 10.19
C PHE A 28 0.08 -13.16 9.23
N PHE A 29 -0.10 -12.65 8.01
CA PHE A 29 -0.55 -13.43 6.87
C PHE A 29 0.07 -12.85 5.60
N GLU A 30 0.50 -13.67 4.65
CA GLU A 30 1.07 -13.15 3.40
C GLU A 30 0.64 -13.95 2.16
N VAL A 31 0.81 -13.32 1.01
CA VAL A 31 0.81 -13.97 -0.31
C VAL A 31 2.10 -13.60 -1.05
N GLY A 32 2.56 -14.48 -1.95
CA GLY A 32 3.74 -14.22 -2.78
C GLY A 32 5.08 -14.23 -2.04
N ASN A 33 5.15 -14.81 -0.82
CA ASN A 33 6.34 -14.77 0.05
C ASN A 33 6.86 -13.34 0.25
N CYS A 34 5.95 -12.38 0.44
CA CYS A 34 6.23 -10.96 0.49
C CYS A 34 7.36 -10.62 1.49
N ALA A 35 7.32 -11.17 2.70
CA ALA A 35 8.36 -10.88 3.69
C ALA A 35 9.77 -11.27 3.20
N GLN A 36 9.90 -12.45 2.59
CA GLN A 36 11.17 -12.90 2.04
C GLN A 36 11.61 -12.02 0.86
N ALA A 37 10.69 -11.72 -0.06
CA ALA A 37 10.98 -10.87 -1.22
C ALA A 37 11.47 -9.48 -0.78
N LEU A 38 10.75 -8.83 0.14
CA LEU A 38 11.13 -7.52 0.66
C LEU A 38 12.49 -7.57 1.39
N SER A 39 12.74 -8.58 2.21
CA SER A 39 14.03 -8.71 2.91
C SER A 39 15.23 -8.85 1.96
N MET A 40 15.03 -9.41 0.76
CA MET A 40 16.09 -9.65 -0.22
C MET A 40 16.25 -8.50 -1.22
N PHE A 41 15.14 -7.93 -1.71
CA PHE A 41 15.15 -6.94 -2.78
C PHE A 41 15.06 -5.49 -2.27
N ALA A 42 14.55 -5.29 -1.05
CA ALA A 42 14.38 -3.98 -0.42
C ALA A 42 14.81 -4.00 1.07
N PRO A 43 16.08 -4.35 1.38
CA PRO A 43 16.53 -4.57 2.76
C PRO A 43 16.50 -3.31 3.63
N GLU A 44 16.67 -2.12 3.06
CA GLU A 44 16.60 -0.86 3.81
C GLU A 44 15.16 -0.56 4.24
N GLU A 45 14.21 -0.65 3.31
CA GLU A 45 12.78 -0.49 3.56
C GLU A 45 12.25 -1.56 4.52
N TRP A 46 12.70 -2.81 4.34
CA TRP A 46 12.37 -3.88 5.26
C TRP A 46 12.88 -3.61 6.68
N GLY A 47 14.11 -3.11 6.81
CA GLY A 47 14.68 -2.68 8.09
C GLY A 47 13.85 -1.59 8.77
N ASP A 48 13.36 -0.61 8.00
CA ASP A 48 12.47 0.42 8.51
C ASP A 48 11.15 -0.17 9.01
N ILE A 49 10.51 -1.07 8.25
CA ILE A 49 9.26 -1.74 8.65
C ILE A 49 9.45 -2.45 9.98
N VAL A 50 10.51 -3.24 10.12
CA VAL A 50 10.82 -3.95 11.38
C VAL A 50 11.10 -2.98 12.52
N ALA A 51 11.78 -1.85 12.26
CA ALA A 51 12.03 -0.83 13.27
C ALA A 51 10.73 -0.13 13.72
N VAL A 52 9.81 0.16 12.81
CA VAL A 52 8.49 0.75 13.13
C VAL A 52 7.68 -0.22 13.98
N LEU A 53 7.62 -1.51 13.61
CA LEU A 53 6.94 -2.54 14.41
C LEU A 53 7.59 -2.74 15.79
N ARG A 54 8.86 -2.37 15.97
CA ARG A 54 9.54 -2.42 17.27
C ARG A 54 9.23 -1.23 18.15
N GLU A 55 9.15 -0.06 17.56
CA GLU A 55 8.91 1.18 18.27
C GLU A 55 7.43 1.36 18.60
N PHE A 56 6.54 0.85 17.74
CA PHE A 56 5.11 0.91 17.97
C PHE A 56 4.72 0.11 19.22
N THR A 57 3.90 0.73 20.06
CA THR A 57 3.34 0.14 21.25
C THR A 57 1.85 0.47 21.31
N LEU A 58 1.00 -0.55 21.43
CA LEU A 58 -0.44 -0.33 21.60
C LEU A 58 -0.71 0.00 23.07
N THR A 59 -1.07 1.24 23.39
CA THR A 59 -1.46 1.61 24.75
C THR A 59 -2.95 1.38 24.98
N GLY A 60 -3.38 1.27 26.25
CA GLY A 60 -4.80 1.18 26.59
C GLY A 60 -5.59 2.38 26.08
N ASP A 61 -4.99 3.57 26.15
CA ASP A 61 -5.56 4.80 25.59
C ASP A 61 -5.66 4.77 24.05
N LEU A 62 -4.64 4.29 23.33
CA LEU A 62 -4.70 4.16 21.87
C LEU A 62 -5.79 3.19 21.43
N LEU A 63 -5.94 2.05 22.09
CA LEU A 63 -6.96 1.06 21.76
C LEU A 63 -8.38 1.59 22.06
N CYS A 64 -8.54 2.37 23.12
CA CYS A 64 -9.82 2.93 23.55
C CYS A 64 -10.25 4.18 22.75
N ALA A 65 -9.31 4.86 22.09
CA ALA A 65 -9.54 6.09 21.34
C ALA A 65 -10.63 5.92 20.27
N THR A 66 -11.59 6.85 20.25
CA THR A 66 -12.56 6.91 19.15
C THR A 66 -11.88 7.48 17.89
N GLY A 67 -12.12 6.87 16.73
CA GLY A 67 -11.55 7.36 15.48
C GLY A 67 -12.09 6.65 14.23
N GLY A 68 -12.08 7.38 13.10
CA GLY A 68 -12.23 6.83 11.75
C GLY A 68 -10.86 6.49 11.15
N ASN A 69 -10.70 6.65 9.83
CA ASN A 69 -9.41 6.46 9.15
C ASN A 69 -8.26 7.22 9.81
N ASP A 70 -8.46 8.49 10.16
CA ASP A 70 -7.41 9.35 10.73
C ASP A 70 -7.31 9.20 12.26
N GLY A 71 -7.38 7.95 12.74
CA GLY A 71 -7.26 7.64 14.17
C GLY A 71 -5.83 7.80 14.67
N GLN A 72 -5.66 7.87 16.00
CA GLN A 72 -4.35 8.03 16.62
C GLN A 72 -3.38 6.87 16.31
N VAL A 73 -3.89 5.65 16.09
CA VAL A 73 -3.05 4.50 15.71
C VAL A 73 -2.45 4.70 14.31
N PRO A 74 -3.24 4.95 13.24
CA PRO A 74 -2.71 5.38 11.94
C PRO A 74 -1.75 6.56 12.02
N GLU A 75 -2.12 7.63 12.73
CA GLU A 75 -1.26 8.81 12.89
C GLU A 75 0.10 8.47 13.52
N THR A 76 0.10 7.64 14.56
CA THR A 76 1.34 7.22 15.23
C THR A 76 2.22 6.40 14.29
N ILE A 77 1.66 5.39 13.62
CA ILE A 77 2.44 4.50 12.76
C ILE A 77 2.94 5.23 11.51
N ASN A 78 2.09 6.03 10.86
CA ASN A 78 2.47 6.84 9.71
C ASN A 78 3.54 7.88 10.09
N GLY A 79 3.47 8.46 11.30
CA GLY A 79 4.53 9.33 11.82
C GLY A 79 5.88 8.63 11.98
N LEU A 80 5.89 7.37 12.44
CA LEU A 80 7.11 6.57 12.55
C LEU A 80 7.72 6.29 11.17
N PHE A 81 6.92 5.99 10.16
CA PHE A 81 7.37 5.85 8.77
C PHE A 81 7.87 7.17 8.18
N ALA A 82 7.12 8.26 8.37
CA ALA A 82 7.49 9.59 7.88
C ALA A 82 8.85 10.05 8.43
N SER A 83 9.14 9.78 9.71
CA SER A 83 10.43 10.08 10.33
C SER A 83 11.62 9.35 9.69
N ARG A 84 11.35 8.28 8.93
CA ARG A 84 12.32 7.45 8.19
C ARG A 84 12.33 7.75 6.69
N GLY A 85 11.66 8.82 6.26
CA GLY A 85 11.64 9.28 4.88
C GLY A 85 10.63 8.57 3.97
N TRP A 86 9.67 7.85 4.55
CA TRP A 86 8.51 7.38 3.81
C TRP A 86 7.53 8.53 3.58
N ALA A 87 6.82 8.51 2.45
CA ALA A 87 5.86 9.56 2.14
C ALA A 87 4.66 9.03 1.35
N GLU A 88 3.53 9.73 1.45
CA GLU A 88 2.34 9.45 0.66
C GLU A 88 2.66 9.61 -0.83
N LYS A 89 2.20 8.67 -1.66
CA LYS A 89 2.42 8.72 -3.11
C LYS A 89 1.25 8.12 -3.88
N GLN A 90 0.99 8.70 -5.05
CA GLN A 90 0.08 8.19 -6.08
C GLN A 90 0.90 7.81 -7.32
N LEU A 91 0.51 6.72 -8.00
CA LEU A 91 1.06 6.30 -9.29
C LEU A 91 -0.06 6.29 -10.33
N ASP A 92 0.06 7.16 -11.33
CA ASP A 92 -0.80 7.14 -12.49
C ASP A 92 -0.14 6.31 -13.60
N ILE A 93 -0.94 5.51 -14.30
CA ILE A 93 -0.44 4.59 -15.33
C ILE A 93 -1.06 4.98 -16.67
N GLU A 94 -0.19 5.26 -17.64
CA GLU A 94 -0.57 5.36 -19.05
C GLU A 94 -0.10 4.10 -19.78
N THR A 95 -1.04 3.38 -20.42
CA THR A 95 -0.73 2.22 -21.26
C THR A 95 -1.06 2.56 -22.70
N THR A 96 -0.07 2.47 -23.59
CA THR A 96 -0.28 2.52 -25.04
C THR A 96 0.01 1.15 -25.64
N VAL A 97 -0.96 0.62 -26.38
CA VAL A 97 -0.85 -0.67 -27.08
C VAL A 97 -0.63 -0.40 -28.55
N TYR A 98 0.49 -0.89 -29.07
CA TYR A 98 0.79 -0.86 -30.49
C TYR A 98 0.61 -2.25 -31.09
N ALA A 99 -0.01 -2.33 -32.26
CA ALA A 99 0.03 -3.53 -33.08
C ALA A 99 0.45 -3.20 -34.49
N TYR A 100 1.34 -4.03 -35.01
CA TYR A 100 1.94 -3.88 -36.32
C TYR A 100 1.75 -5.16 -37.10
N ASP A 101 1.29 -5.05 -38.34
CA ASP A 101 1.45 -6.13 -39.31
C ASP A 101 2.93 -6.24 -39.69
N ARG A 102 3.44 -7.48 -39.73
CA ARG A 102 4.86 -7.73 -40.05
C ARG A 102 5.28 -7.08 -41.37
N GLY A 103 4.41 -7.10 -42.37
CA GLY A 103 4.69 -6.52 -43.69
C GLY A 103 4.92 -5.01 -43.63
N ASP A 104 4.10 -4.30 -42.85
CA ASP A 104 4.21 -2.85 -42.71
C ASP A 104 5.43 -2.47 -41.87
N LEU A 105 5.69 -3.23 -40.81
CA LEU A 105 6.90 -3.09 -39.99
C LEU A 105 8.17 -3.28 -40.82
N ASP A 106 8.23 -4.34 -41.65
CA ASP A 106 9.35 -4.62 -42.54
C ASP A 106 9.51 -3.53 -43.61
N GLY A 107 8.40 -3.01 -44.13
CA GLY A 107 8.38 -1.88 -45.06
C GLY A 107 8.98 -0.61 -44.44
N MET A 108 8.56 -0.28 -43.21
CA MET A 108 9.09 0.82 -42.41
C MET A 108 10.59 0.67 -42.13
N LYS A 109 11.04 -0.50 -41.66
CA LYS A 109 12.46 -0.78 -41.43
C LYS A 109 13.28 -0.62 -42.72
N LYS A 110 12.78 -1.07 -43.88
CA LYS A 110 13.49 -0.88 -45.16
C LYS A 110 13.63 0.60 -45.54
N LYS A 111 12.59 1.40 -45.35
CA LYS A 111 12.62 2.86 -45.58
C LYS A 111 13.63 3.52 -44.65
N ALA A 112 13.55 3.24 -43.35
CA ALA A 112 14.48 3.78 -42.34
C ALA A 112 15.95 3.43 -42.64
N LYS A 113 16.22 2.18 -43.01
CA LYS A 113 17.58 1.72 -43.37
C LYS A 113 18.17 2.50 -44.55
N THR A 114 17.34 2.76 -45.55
CA THR A 114 17.74 3.46 -46.76
C THR A 114 18.11 4.91 -46.44
N GLN A 115 17.30 5.57 -45.61
CA GLN A 115 17.54 6.95 -45.18
C GLN A 115 18.78 7.07 -44.28
N LEU A 116 18.89 6.23 -43.25
CA LEU A 116 20.04 6.23 -42.33
C LEU A 116 21.37 5.97 -43.06
N LYS A 117 21.33 5.16 -44.12
CA LYS A 117 22.50 4.95 -45.00
C LYS A 117 22.87 6.22 -45.78
N HIS A 118 21.88 6.94 -46.31
CA HIS A 118 22.12 8.21 -47.02
C HIS A 118 22.72 9.27 -46.08
N GLU A 119 22.27 9.30 -44.83
CA GLU A 119 22.74 10.23 -43.80
C GLU A 119 24.00 9.78 -43.06
N LYS A 120 24.50 8.57 -43.34
CA LYS A 120 25.67 7.95 -42.68
C LYS A 120 25.48 7.76 -41.17
N LEU A 121 24.25 7.49 -40.74
CA LEU A 121 23.87 7.26 -39.35
C LEU A 121 23.56 5.78 -39.05
N LEU A 122 23.62 4.91 -40.06
CA LEU A 122 23.23 3.49 -39.93
C LEU A 122 24.07 2.71 -38.89
N ASP A 123 25.30 3.13 -38.64
CA ASP A 123 26.19 2.48 -37.67
C ASP A 123 26.00 3.02 -36.23
N THR A 124 25.20 4.07 -36.07
CA THR A 124 24.96 4.77 -34.79
C THR A 124 23.57 4.58 -34.23
N VAL A 125 22.64 4.02 -35.02
CA VAL A 125 21.23 3.89 -34.67
C VAL A 125 20.78 2.46 -34.90
N ASP A 126 20.21 1.82 -33.87
CA ASP A 126 19.56 0.52 -34.04
C ASP A 126 18.21 0.72 -34.74
N ILE A 127 18.04 0.01 -35.86
CA ILE A 127 16.84 0.11 -36.67
C ILE A 127 15.61 -0.52 -36.00
N ASP A 128 15.83 -1.44 -35.06
CA ASP A 128 14.76 -2.05 -34.30
C ASP A 128 14.21 -1.08 -33.23
N ASP A 129 15.07 -0.24 -32.65
CA ASP A 129 14.70 0.81 -31.68
C ASP A 129 13.92 1.96 -32.33
N VAL A 130 14.27 2.30 -33.58
CA VAL A 130 13.63 3.36 -34.37
C VAL A 130 12.14 3.13 -34.58
N VAL A 131 11.71 1.88 -34.71
CA VAL A 131 10.32 1.54 -35.03
C VAL A 131 9.51 1.23 -33.76
N GLN A 132 10.15 0.77 -32.69
CA GLN A 132 9.46 0.49 -31.42
C GLN A 132 9.29 1.72 -30.53
N SER A 133 10.22 2.69 -30.57
CA SER A 133 10.17 3.84 -29.66
C SER A 133 9.19 4.93 -30.11
N GLY A 134 8.90 5.07 -31.42
CA GLY A 134 7.99 6.08 -31.96
C GLY A 134 8.30 7.57 -31.65
N LEU A 135 9.23 7.85 -30.73
CA LEU A 135 9.33 9.12 -30.00
C LEU A 135 10.78 9.63 -29.84
N GLU A 136 11.81 8.87 -30.17
CA GLU A 136 13.18 9.40 -30.14
C GLU A 136 13.63 10.08 -31.44
N LEU A 137 12.84 9.99 -32.52
CA LEU A 137 13.17 10.58 -33.83
C LEU A 137 12.55 11.94 -34.12
N GLU A 138 11.63 12.46 -33.29
CA GLU A 138 11.16 13.86 -33.43
C GLU A 138 12.32 14.86 -33.37
N LYS A 139 13.40 14.51 -32.67
CA LYS A 139 14.58 15.38 -32.49
C LYS A 139 15.47 15.51 -33.73
N VAL A 140 15.22 14.75 -34.81
CA VAL A 140 16.07 14.76 -36.02
C VAL A 140 15.51 15.68 -37.13
N GLY A 141 14.31 16.23 -36.99
CA GLY A 141 13.80 17.28 -37.90
C GLY A 141 13.79 16.89 -39.38
N ASN A 142 13.52 15.62 -39.69
CA ASN A 142 13.71 15.00 -41.01
C ASN A 142 12.41 14.27 -41.44
N PRO A 143 12.01 14.27 -42.73
CA PRO A 143 10.83 13.58 -43.26
C PRO A 143 10.60 12.12 -42.81
N LEU A 144 11.65 11.38 -42.46
CA LEU A 144 11.50 10.03 -41.90
C LEU A 144 10.82 10.04 -40.52
N GLY A 145 11.02 11.09 -39.71
CA GLY A 145 10.36 11.26 -38.42
C GLY A 145 8.85 11.42 -38.56
N GLU A 146 8.38 12.14 -39.59
CA GLU A 146 6.95 12.29 -39.88
C GLU A 146 6.32 10.96 -40.33
N ASP A 147 7.00 10.22 -41.22
CA ASP A 147 6.56 8.90 -41.68
C ASP A 147 6.48 7.87 -40.54
N ILE A 148 7.46 7.88 -39.62
CA ILE A 148 7.50 6.99 -38.45
C ILE A 148 6.48 7.40 -37.39
N ALA A 149 6.31 8.70 -37.16
CA ALA A 149 5.28 9.21 -36.26
C ALA A 149 3.88 8.86 -36.79
N ALA A 150 3.63 9.06 -38.08
CA ALA A 150 2.38 8.67 -38.73
C ALA A 150 2.15 7.15 -38.63
N PHE A 151 3.16 6.33 -38.95
CA PHE A 151 3.06 4.88 -38.83
C PHE A 151 2.76 4.44 -37.39
N THR A 152 3.52 4.95 -36.42
CA THR A 152 3.32 4.67 -34.99
C THR A 152 1.93 5.07 -34.55
N GLN A 153 1.46 6.27 -34.92
CA GLN A 153 0.14 6.78 -34.57
C GLN A 153 -0.98 5.92 -35.16
N THR A 154 -0.84 5.44 -36.40
CA THR A 154 -1.81 4.51 -37.03
C THR A 154 -1.77 3.10 -36.44
N SER A 155 -0.67 2.74 -35.77
CA SER A 155 -0.48 1.42 -35.17
C SER A 155 -0.93 1.37 -33.71
N ILE A 156 -1.31 2.50 -33.11
CA ILE A 156 -1.92 2.54 -31.78
C ILE A 156 -3.28 1.85 -31.88
N MET A 157 -3.39 0.68 -31.26
CA MET A 157 -4.66 -0.02 -31.11
C MET A 157 -5.47 0.54 -29.94
N ASP A 158 -4.78 0.89 -28.85
CA ASP A 158 -5.41 1.40 -27.64
C ASP A 158 -4.46 2.34 -26.90
N ARG A 159 -5.05 3.31 -26.20
CA ARG A 159 -4.37 4.15 -25.23
C ARG A 159 -5.30 4.39 -24.07
N SER A 160 -4.86 4.02 -22.87
CA SER A 160 -5.61 4.25 -21.65
C SER A 160 -4.75 4.99 -20.63
N TYR A 161 -5.41 5.91 -19.91
CA TYR A 161 -4.86 6.59 -18.74
C TYR A 161 -5.66 6.16 -17.52
N GLN A 162 -4.98 5.66 -16.51
CA GLN A 162 -5.58 5.16 -15.29
C GLN A 162 -5.03 5.98 -14.12
N PRO A 163 -5.82 6.92 -13.56
CA PRO A 163 -5.42 7.61 -12.35
C PRO A 163 -5.33 6.62 -11.19
N GLY A 164 -4.24 6.70 -10.44
CA GLY A 164 -4.01 5.89 -9.27
C GLY A 164 -4.74 6.39 -8.04
N TYR A 165 -4.51 5.67 -6.95
CA TYR A 165 -4.89 6.08 -5.60
C TYR A 165 -3.65 6.40 -4.80
N TYR A 166 -3.78 7.32 -3.85
CA TYR A 166 -2.74 7.57 -2.86
C TYR A 166 -2.60 6.35 -1.95
N VAL A 167 -1.34 6.06 -1.61
CA VAL A 167 -0.92 5.08 -0.62
C VAL A 167 -0.13 5.84 0.43
N ASP A 168 -0.41 5.59 1.71
CA ASP A 168 0.03 6.40 2.84
C ASP A 168 1.56 6.48 2.94
N ASN A 169 2.25 5.35 2.74
CA ASN A 169 3.69 5.28 2.89
C ASN A 169 4.32 4.56 1.70
N CYS A 170 5.15 5.27 0.95
CA CYS A 170 5.98 4.73 -0.12
C CYS A 170 7.45 5.10 0.12
N LYS A 171 8.33 4.12 0.01
CA LYS A 171 9.79 4.31 -0.04
C LYS A 171 10.40 3.28 -0.97
N GLY A 172 11.32 3.72 -1.83
CA GLY A 172 11.92 2.87 -2.85
C GLY A 172 10.85 2.15 -3.68
N ARG A 173 10.88 0.82 -3.63
CA ARG A 173 9.97 -0.08 -4.35
C ARG A 173 9.00 -0.80 -3.39
N VAL A 174 8.70 -0.21 -2.24
CA VAL A 174 7.86 -0.81 -1.20
C VAL A 174 6.74 0.15 -0.78
N LEU A 175 5.56 -0.42 -0.52
CA LEU A 175 4.38 0.29 -0.02
C LEU A 175 3.98 -0.20 1.36
N VAL A 176 3.47 0.71 2.20
CA VAL A 176 2.83 0.38 3.48
C VAL A 176 1.56 1.22 3.68
N ASP A 177 0.43 0.58 3.97
CA ASP A 177 -0.77 1.27 4.48
C ASP A 177 -1.15 0.81 5.89
N VAL A 178 -1.72 1.74 6.66
CA VAL A 178 -2.20 1.48 8.02
C VAL A 178 -3.73 1.47 8.04
N GLU A 179 -4.28 0.27 7.83
CA GLU A 179 -5.71 0.01 7.76
C GLU A 179 -6.30 -0.29 9.15
N TRP A 180 -6.57 0.77 9.93
CA TRP A 180 -7.15 0.63 11.27
C TRP A 180 -8.67 0.62 11.29
N ASN A 181 -9.34 1.67 10.82
CA ASN A 181 -10.82 1.76 10.78
C ASN A 181 -11.29 2.28 9.40
N PRO A 182 -11.02 1.53 8.32
CA PRO A 182 -11.34 1.98 6.98
C PRO A 182 -12.80 2.36 6.80
N LYS A 183 -13.01 3.38 5.96
CA LYS A 183 -14.29 3.62 5.30
C LYS A 183 -14.56 2.50 4.28
N ASP A 184 -15.83 2.26 4.01
CA ASP A 184 -16.25 1.23 3.06
C ASP A 184 -15.58 1.44 1.69
N GLY A 185 -14.94 0.38 1.19
CA GLY A 185 -14.25 0.35 -0.10
C GLY A 185 -12.78 0.78 -0.10
N ASN A 186 -12.23 1.26 1.02
CA ASN A 186 -10.81 1.63 1.09
C ASN A 186 -9.88 0.45 0.87
N ALA A 187 -9.93 -0.60 1.69
CA ALA A 187 -9.01 -1.73 1.50
C ALA A 187 -9.09 -2.41 0.12
N ASP A 188 -10.25 -2.41 -0.54
CA ASP A 188 -10.33 -2.96 -1.91
C ASP A 188 -9.64 -2.04 -2.94
N ARG A 189 -9.67 -0.72 -2.71
CA ARG A 189 -8.92 0.29 -3.48
C ARG A 189 -7.42 0.17 -3.24
N ASP A 190 -6.98 -0.02 -2.00
CA ASP A 190 -5.55 -0.10 -1.66
C ASP A 190 -4.94 -1.37 -2.27
N LEU A 191 -5.65 -2.50 -2.18
CA LEU A 191 -5.24 -3.73 -2.88
C LEU A 191 -5.20 -3.56 -4.40
N ALA A 192 -6.12 -2.79 -4.98
CA ALA A 192 -6.09 -2.46 -6.41
C ALA A 192 -4.89 -1.56 -6.77
N ALA A 193 -4.51 -0.62 -5.89
CA ALA A 193 -3.30 0.18 -6.05
C ALA A 193 -2.05 -0.72 -6.00
N TYR A 194 -1.91 -1.59 -4.99
CA TYR A 194 -0.77 -2.50 -4.89
C TYR A 194 -0.62 -3.36 -6.14
N ARG A 195 -1.75 -3.88 -6.65
CA ARG A 195 -1.79 -4.65 -7.88
C ARG A 195 -1.27 -3.84 -9.06
N ALA A 196 -1.83 -2.65 -9.28
CA ALA A 196 -1.48 -1.83 -10.43
C ALA A 196 -0.01 -1.40 -10.41
N TRP A 197 0.51 -1.01 -9.25
CA TRP A 197 1.91 -0.60 -9.10
C TRP A 197 2.87 -1.77 -9.32
N TYR A 198 2.52 -2.96 -8.85
CA TYR A 198 3.34 -4.16 -9.05
C TYR A 198 3.31 -4.64 -10.51
N GLU A 199 2.14 -4.67 -11.15
CA GLU A 199 2.00 -5.03 -12.57
C GLU A 199 2.74 -4.03 -13.48
N ALA A 200 2.81 -2.76 -13.10
CA ALA A 200 3.64 -1.75 -13.77
C ALA A 200 5.15 -1.88 -13.48
N GLY A 201 5.55 -2.81 -12.61
CA GLY A 201 6.94 -3.00 -12.20
C GLY A 201 7.49 -1.90 -11.29
N ALA A 202 6.63 -1.05 -10.70
CA ALA A 202 7.04 0.08 -9.86
C ALA A 202 7.42 -0.33 -8.43
N ILE A 203 6.90 -1.45 -7.94
CA ILE A 203 7.14 -1.97 -6.58
C ILE A 203 7.47 -3.46 -6.60
N ASP A 204 8.08 -3.95 -5.53
CA ASP A 204 8.41 -5.37 -5.33
C ASP A 204 7.47 -6.06 -4.32
N GLY A 205 6.72 -5.28 -3.53
CA GLY A 205 5.70 -5.78 -2.62
C GLY A 205 5.07 -4.67 -1.78
N ALA A 206 4.00 -5.02 -1.06
CA ALA A 206 3.27 -4.11 -0.18
C ALA A 206 3.01 -4.72 1.20
N VAL A 207 2.89 -3.88 2.22
CA VAL A 207 2.55 -4.26 3.60
C VAL A 207 1.27 -3.55 4.04
N MET A 208 0.33 -4.30 4.60
CA MET A 208 -0.87 -3.75 5.22
C MET A 208 -0.80 -3.99 6.73
N ILE A 209 -0.74 -2.90 7.50
CA ILE A 209 -0.80 -2.95 8.96
C ILE A 209 -2.25 -2.77 9.37
N THR A 210 -2.79 -3.73 10.10
CA THR A 210 -4.18 -3.72 10.58
C THR A 210 -4.26 -4.35 11.96
N LYS A 211 -5.42 -4.89 12.35
CA LYS A 211 -5.64 -5.49 13.67
C LYS A 211 -6.14 -6.92 13.64
N GLU A 212 -5.76 -7.66 14.67
CA GLU A 212 -6.43 -8.88 15.09
C GLU A 212 -7.68 -8.47 15.89
N ILE A 213 -8.85 -8.62 15.27
CA ILE A 213 -10.06 -7.94 15.73
C ILE A 213 -10.63 -8.55 17.00
N ASP A 214 -10.51 -9.86 17.19
CA ASP A 214 -11.17 -10.54 18.30
C ASP A 214 -10.41 -10.28 19.61
N SER A 215 -9.08 -10.30 19.56
CA SER A 215 -8.17 -9.87 20.62
C SER A 215 -8.36 -8.39 20.96
N CYS A 216 -8.44 -7.50 19.96
CA CYS A 216 -8.71 -6.08 20.20
C CYS A 216 -10.08 -5.84 20.86
N ARG A 217 -11.12 -6.60 20.47
CA ARG A 217 -12.46 -6.52 21.09
C ARG A 217 -12.43 -6.98 22.54
N PHE A 218 -11.76 -8.10 22.81
CA PHE A 218 -11.61 -8.62 24.16
C PHE A 218 -10.89 -7.62 25.05
N LEU A 219 -9.75 -7.11 24.61
CA LEU A 219 -8.95 -6.15 25.37
C LEU A 219 -9.70 -4.82 25.57
N LEU A 220 -10.37 -4.29 24.54
CA LEU A 220 -11.20 -3.10 24.67
C LEU A 220 -12.29 -3.29 25.75
N LYS A 221 -12.90 -4.48 25.81
CA LYS A 221 -13.93 -4.78 26.81
C LYS A 221 -13.36 -4.76 28.23
N THR A 222 -12.19 -5.38 28.44
CA THR A 222 -11.47 -5.36 29.72
C THR A 222 -11.14 -3.93 30.15
N LEU A 223 -10.55 -3.13 29.25
CA LEU A 223 -10.17 -1.75 29.54
C LEU A 223 -11.38 -0.86 29.85
N GLN A 224 -12.52 -1.08 29.18
CA GLN A 224 -13.76 -0.38 29.47
C GLN A 224 -14.29 -0.72 30.87
N ASP A 225 -14.27 -2.00 31.24
CA ASP A 225 -14.78 -2.45 32.54
C ASP A 225 -13.91 -1.90 33.68
N ASP A 226 -12.57 -1.91 33.52
CA ASP A 226 -11.62 -1.30 34.46
C ASP A 226 -11.85 0.22 34.59
N PHE A 227 -11.97 0.92 33.46
CA PHE A 227 -12.22 2.37 33.45
C PHE A 227 -13.52 2.72 34.17
N TYR A 228 -14.61 1.97 33.95
CA TYR A 228 -15.90 2.25 34.60
C TYR A 228 -15.96 1.80 36.07
N ALA A 229 -15.08 0.89 36.50
CA ALA A 229 -14.93 0.59 37.92
C ALA A 229 -14.32 1.79 38.67
N GLU A 230 -13.39 2.50 38.04
CA GLU A 230 -12.75 3.71 38.58
C GLU A 230 -13.60 4.97 38.36
N HIS A 231 -14.43 5.00 37.31
CA HIS A 231 -15.31 6.12 36.95
C HIS A 231 -16.79 5.70 36.78
N PRO A 232 -17.48 5.24 37.85
CA PRO A 232 -18.88 4.78 37.74
C PRO A 232 -19.85 5.84 37.20
N GLU A 233 -19.58 7.13 37.45
CA GLU A 233 -20.37 8.27 36.99
C GLU A 233 -20.35 8.47 35.47
N LEU A 234 -19.37 7.88 34.78
CA LEU A 234 -19.25 7.95 33.33
C LEU A 234 -19.89 6.76 32.62
N ARG A 235 -20.38 5.77 33.37
CA ARG A 235 -20.95 4.53 32.83
C ARG A 235 -22.12 4.80 31.89
N GLY A 236 -22.08 4.17 30.70
CA GLY A 236 -23.12 4.31 29.68
C GLY A 236 -22.90 5.44 28.68
N LYS A 237 -21.90 6.31 28.87
CA LYS A 237 -21.52 7.31 27.86
C LYS A 237 -20.79 6.65 26.68
N LYS A 238 -21.15 7.01 25.45
CA LYS A 238 -20.47 6.52 24.23
C LYS A 238 -19.16 7.27 24.02
N ARG A 239 -18.08 6.84 24.68
CA ARG A 239 -16.76 7.51 24.66
C ARG A 239 -15.62 6.69 24.04
N PHE A 240 -15.84 5.39 23.86
CA PHE A 240 -14.82 4.43 23.44
C PHE A 240 -14.94 4.04 21.96
N ALA A 241 -13.84 3.55 21.40
CA ALA A 241 -13.81 2.87 20.12
C ALA A 241 -14.93 1.82 19.97
N ASN A 242 -15.38 1.58 18.74
CA ASN A 242 -16.34 0.53 18.44
C ASN A 242 -15.77 -0.42 17.38
N TYR A 243 -15.31 -1.58 17.83
CA TYR A 243 -14.82 -2.65 16.96
C TYR A 243 -15.90 -3.66 16.54
N GLY A 244 -17.17 -3.39 16.85
CA GLY A 244 -18.30 -4.24 16.48
C GLY A 244 -18.80 -4.06 15.04
N THR A 245 -18.27 -3.09 14.28
CA THR A 245 -18.71 -2.86 12.90
C THR A 245 -18.14 -3.91 11.95
N THR A 246 -18.92 -4.31 10.94
CA THR A 246 -18.51 -5.26 9.90
C THR A 246 -17.64 -4.63 8.80
N THR A 247 -17.58 -3.30 8.77
CA THR A 247 -16.85 -2.50 7.77
C THR A 247 -15.36 -2.40 8.09
N THR A 248 -14.97 -2.73 9.32
CA THR A 248 -13.59 -2.67 9.79
C THR A 248 -12.73 -3.74 9.10
N VAL A 249 -11.61 -3.33 8.52
CA VAL A 249 -10.58 -4.25 8.04
C VAL A 249 -9.83 -4.81 9.24
N SER A 250 -9.62 -6.11 9.21
CA SER A 250 -8.90 -6.88 10.20
C SER A 250 -8.11 -7.97 9.50
N LEU A 251 -7.23 -8.64 10.24
CA LEU A 251 -6.48 -9.79 9.72
C LEU A 251 -7.39 -10.77 8.99
N THR A 252 -8.52 -11.14 9.59
CA THR A 252 -9.47 -12.10 9.02
C THR A 252 -10.12 -11.61 7.73
N THR A 253 -10.52 -10.34 7.64
CA THR A 253 -11.18 -9.81 6.44
C THR A 253 -10.20 -9.46 5.32
N ALA A 254 -9.03 -8.91 5.66
CA ALA A 254 -7.92 -8.68 4.74
C ALA A 254 -7.38 -9.99 4.16
N ARG A 255 -7.19 -11.02 4.99
CA ARG A 255 -6.83 -12.37 4.54
C ARG A 255 -7.81 -12.91 3.51
N LYS A 256 -9.11 -12.80 3.74
CA LYS A 256 -10.14 -13.23 2.77
C LYS A 256 -10.05 -12.46 1.46
N ARG A 257 -9.68 -11.17 1.46
CA ARG A 257 -9.50 -10.38 0.24
C ARG A 257 -8.27 -10.85 -0.55
N LEU A 258 -7.13 -11.03 0.12
CA LEU A 258 -5.92 -11.55 -0.51
C LEU A 258 -6.13 -12.97 -1.07
N GLN A 259 -6.77 -13.86 -0.31
CA GLN A 259 -7.08 -15.22 -0.76
C GLN A 259 -8.02 -15.27 -1.98
N ARG A 260 -8.83 -14.23 -2.18
CA ARG A 260 -9.68 -14.08 -3.38
C ARG A 260 -8.95 -13.39 -4.55
N GLY A 261 -7.66 -13.08 -4.39
CA GLY A 261 -6.86 -12.43 -5.42
C GLY A 261 -7.01 -10.92 -5.48
N GLY A 262 -7.42 -10.25 -4.39
CA GLY A 262 -7.64 -8.80 -4.37
C GLY A 262 -6.43 -7.97 -4.82
N ALA A 263 -5.21 -8.41 -4.51
CA ALA A 263 -3.96 -7.77 -4.92
C ALA A 263 -3.39 -8.28 -6.25
N GLY A 264 -4.10 -9.17 -6.96
CA GLY A 264 -3.57 -9.84 -8.15
C GLY A 264 -2.26 -10.59 -7.86
N PRO A 265 -1.21 -10.41 -8.69
CA PRO A 265 0.08 -11.08 -8.50
C PRO A 265 1.00 -10.39 -7.48
N CYS A 266 0.63 -9.21 -6.96
CA CYS A 266 1.46 -8.44 -6.04
C CYS A 266 1.72 -9.23 -4.73
N PRO A 267 2.98 -9.40 -4.30
CA PRO A 267 3.30 -9.91 -2.97
C PRO A 267 2.80 -8.93 -1.89
N VAL A 268 1.98 -9.43 -0.97
CA VAL A 268 1.42 -8.62 0.12
C VAL A 268 1.62 -9.31 1.46
N LEU A 269 2.12 -8.56 2.45
CA LEU A 269 2.22 -8.96 3.84
C LEU A 269 1.16 -8.21 4.66
N ILE A 270 0.37 -8.93 5.44
CA ILE A 270 -0.50 -8.37 6.48
C ILE A 270 0.21 -8.51 7.81
N VAL A 271 0.28 -7.40 8.54
CA VAL A 271 0.75 -7.34 9.93
C VAL A 271 -0.42 -6.92 10.81
N ALA A 272 -0.79 -7.74 11.78
CA ALA A 272 -1.93 -7.51 12.64
C ALA A 272 -1.51 -7.21 14.08
N ILE A 273 -1.93 -6.05 14.55
CA ILE A 273 -1.80 -5.55 15.92
C ILE A 273 -2.90 -6.17 16.79
N GLY A 274 -2.57 -6.60 18.00
CA GLY A 274 -3.52 -7.21 18.94
C GLY A 274 -3.03 -7.13 20.39
N GLU A 275 -3.59 -7.93 21.28
CA GLU A 275 -3.23 -7.97 22.70
C GLU A 275 -1.73 -8.17 22.95
N LYS A 276 -1.04 -8.95 22.12
CA LYS A 276 0.41 -9.16 22.29
C LYS A 276 1.25 -7.89 22.07
N THR A 277 0.71 -6.88 21.36
CA THR A 277 1.34 -5.57 21.18
C THR A 277 1.00 -4.57 22.29
N TRP A 278 0.10 -4.94 23.21
CA TRP A 278 -0.37 -4.07 24.27
C TRP A 278 0.65 -3.98 25.41
N ASP A 279 0.92 -2.76 25.87
CA ASP A 279 1.86 -2.47 26.96
C ASP A 279 1.30 -2.71 28.37
N GLN A 280 0.10 -3.29 28.46
CA GLN A 280 -0.59 -3.52 29.73
C GLN A 280 -1.05 -2.23 30.45
N SER A 281 -0.94 -1.07 29.80
CA SER A 281 -1.44 0.19 30.34
C SER A 281 -2.97 0.23 30.37
N LYS A 282 -3.51 0.86 31.40
CA LYS A 282 -4.95 1.14 31.51
C LYS A 282 -5.38 2.19 30.49
N CYS A 283 -6.67 2.24 30.19
CA CYS A 283 -7.27 3.43 29.60
C CYS A 283 -7.34 4.51 30.68
N THR A 284 -6.64 5.62 30.49
CA THR A 284 -6.68 6.78 31.40
C THR A 284 -7.82 7.73 31.06
N GLY A 285 -8.38 7.59 29.85
CA GLY A 285 -9.43 8.46 29.34
C GLY A 285 -8.92 9.66 28.55
N THR A 286 -7.60 9.85 28.45
CA THR A 286 -6.96 11.00 27.78
C THR A 286 -7.35 11.11 26.30
N THR A 287 -7.61 9.98 25.65
CA THR A 287 -7.92 9.89 24.22
C THR A 287 -9.43 9.75 23.94
N LEU A 288 -10.25 9.67 24.99
CA LEU A 288 -11.69 9.51 24.88
C LEU A 288 -12.33 10.84 24.49
N LYS A 289 -13.23 10.81 23.51
CA LYS A 289 -14.02 11.98 23.10
C LYS A 289 -15.48 11.74 23.48
N ASP A 290 -16.11 12.74 24.10
CA ASP A 290 -17.56 12.75 24.20
C ASP A 290 -18.14 13.00 22.80
N LYS A 291 -19.07 12.15 22.35
CA LYS A 291 -19.86 12.50 21.16
C LYS A 291 -20.63 13.78 21.48
N LYS A 292 -20.37 14.88 20.75
CA LYS A 292 -21.24 16.06 20.76
C LYS A 292 -22.69 15.58 20.56
N SER A 293 -23.60 15.99 21.44
CA SER A 293 -25.03 15.83 21.18
C SER A 293 -25.35 16.59 19.91
N SER A 294 -25.96 15.93 18.93
CA SER A 294 -26.39 16.52 17.66
C SER A 294 -27.63 17.39 17.82
N ILE A 295 -27.65 18.26 18.82
CA ILE A 295 -28.71 19.22 19.11
C ILE A 295 -27.98 20.53 19.40
N GLU A 296 -28.35 21.62 18.72
CA GLU A 296 -27.74 22.97 18.69
C GLU A 296 -26.83 23.25 17.48
N GLU A 297 -27.39 23.22 16.27
CA GLU A 297 -26.83 24.01 15.15
C GLU A 297 -27.87 24.41 14.08
N ASN A 298 -29.17 24.53 14.46
CA ASN A 298 -30.23 24.96 13.53
C ASN A 298 -30.97 26.25 13.92
N ASP A 299 -30.56 26.97 14.97
CA ASP A 299 -31.25 28.21 15.42
C ASP A 299 -30.34 29.45 15.33
N ALA A 300 -29.55 29.57 14.27
CA ALA A 300 -28.77 30.79 14.01
C ALA A 300 -28.63 31.09 12.51
N GLU A 301 -29.73 31.10 11.77
CA GLU A 301 -29.88 31.92 10.57
C GLU A 301 -31.37 32.02 10.20
N SER A 302 -32.02 33.05 10.75
CA SER A 302 -33.32 33.58 10.30
C SER A 302 -33.22 35.08 10.15
#